data_AF-S4MKE4-F1
#
_entry.id   AF-S4MKE4-F1
#
_cell.length_a   1.000
_cell.length_b   1.000
_cell.length_c   1.000
_cell.angle_alpha   90.00
_cell.angle_beta   90.00
_cell.angle_gamma   90.00
#
_symmetry.space_group_name_H-M   'P 1'
#
loop_
_entity.id
_entity.type
_entity.pdbx_description
1 polymer ?
#
loop_
_entity_poly.entity_id
_entity_poly.type
_entity_poly.pdbx_seq_one_letter_code
_entity_poly.pdbx_strand_id
1 'polypeptide(L)'
;MLLAPALMAMGACKGNETRESGSAGNTSSGVSFRTPPRVVGSWCGGTDKAPHWTYVFGGDGQYVRRNASGQGDSGMARFDSAQMTLIVDGRPVISYPWSMYSDPTLGDLLYIDGFSYVRGKCS
;
A
#
# COMPACT_ATOMS: atom_id res chain seq x y z
N MET A 1 44.55 32.56 25.63
CA MET A 1 43.71 33.30 24.66
C MET A 1 42.29 32.78 24.80
N LEU A 2 41.41 33.61 25.38
CA LEU A 2 39.98 33.38 25.47
C LEU A 2 39.33 33.70 24.12
N LEU A 3 38.31 32.93 23.73
CA LEU A 3 37.20 33.41 22.90
C LEU A 3 35.95 32.59 23.26
N ALA A 4 34.99 33.27 23.87
CA ALA A 4 33.57 32.91 23.92
C ALA A 4 32.80 34.14 23.39
N PRO A 5 31.47 34.09 23.27
CA PRO A 5 30.66 33.27 22.38
C PRO A 5 29.84 34.15 21.41
N ALA A 6 29.26 33.58 20.35
CA ALA A 6 28.20 34.25 19.59
C ALA A 6 26.87 33.54 19.83
N LEU A 7 25.95 34.32 20.39
CA LEU A 7 24.56 34.03 20.74
C LEU A 7 23.63 34.41 19.56
N MET A 8 22.38 33.93 19.63
CA MET A 8 21.12 34.37 18.97
C MET A 8 20.58 33.38 17.91
N ALA A 9 19.30 32.98 17.88
CA ALA A 9 18.13 33.32 18.68
C ALA A 9 17.08 32.18 18.60
N MET A 10 16.22 32.10 19.62
CA MET A 10 14.97 31.32 19.62
C MET A 10 13.93 31.97 18.70
N GLY A 11 13.14 31.15 18.00
CA GLY A 11 11.97 31.60 17.24
C GLY A 11 11.01 30.45 16.97
N ALA A 12 10.08 30.22 17.89
CA ALA A 12 8.86 29.45 17.61
C ALA A 12 7.83 30.40 16.97
N CYS A 13 7.37 30.09 15.76
CA CYS A 13 6.12 30.64 15.21
C CYS A 13 5.33 29.51 14.53
N LYS A 14 4.17 29.26 15.11
CA LYS A 14 3.03 28.54 14.56
C LYS A 14 2.57 29.23 13.27
N GLY A 15 2.35 28.46 12.20
CA GLY A 15 1.82 28.95 10.94
C GLY A 15 0.94 27.89 10.29
N ASN A 16 -0.31 27.83 10.72
CA ASN A 16 -1.41 27.25 9.96
C ASN A 16 -1.83 28.30 8.92
N GLU A 17 -1.60 28.10 7.63
CA GLU A 17 -2.37 28.79 6.60
C GLU A 17 -2.17 28.17 5.21
N THR A 18 -3.31 27.73 4.69
CA THR A 18 -3.62 27.31 3.32
C THR A 18 -2.97 28.18 2.27
N ARG A 19 -2.31 27.56 1.28
CA ARG A 19 -2.14 28.13 -0.06
C ARG A 19 -2.41 27.08 -1.12
N GLU A 20 -3.65 27.07 -1.58
CA GLU A 20 -3.99 26.76 -2.97
C GLU A 20 -3.36 27.84 -3.86
N SER A 21 -2.56 27.46 -4.85
CA SER A 21 -2.63 27.96 -6.23
C SER A 21 -1.39 27.56 -7.02
N GLY A 22 -1.62 26.98 -8.20
CA GLY A 22 -0.80 27.32 -9.37
C GLY A 22 0.12 26.24 -9.91
N SER A 23 -0.49 25.26 -10.58
CA SER A 23 0.06 24.40 -11.62
C SER A 23 1.29 24.95 -12.37
N ALA A 24 2.41 24.22 -12.27
CA ALA A 24 3.40 24.10 -13.34
C ALA A 24 3.63 22.60 -13.54
N GLY A 25 3.23 22.10 -14.72
CA GLY A 25 3.21 20.70 -15.06
C GLY A 25 4.55 20.01 -14.84
N ASN A 26 4.60 19.18 -13.83
CA ASN A 26 5.53 18.07 -13.75
C ASN A 26 4.69 16.90 -13.29
N THR A 27 4.21 16.11 -14.25
CA THR A 27 3.47 14.86 -14.03
C THR A 27 4.42 13.92 -13.31
N SER A 28 4.53 14.09 -12.00
CA SER A 28 5.03 13.08 -11.10
C SER A 28 4.00 11.97 -11.24
N SER A 29 4.26 11.00 -12.12
CA SER A 29 3.56 9.73 -12.16
C SER A 29 3.74 9.11 -10.78
N GLY A 30 2.83 9.48 -9.88
CA GLY A 30 3.04 9.47 -8.44
C GLY A 30 3.10 8.04 -7.96
N VAL A 31 4.31 7.52 -7.87
CA VAL A 31 4.60 6.24 -7.24
C VAL A 31 4.28 6.39 -5.75
N SER A 32 3.05 6.06 -5.39
CA SER A 32 2.63 6.01 -4.01
C SER A 32 2.84 4.59 -3.50
N PHE A 33 3.62 4.44 -2.44
CA PHE A 33 3.62 3.21 -1.66
C PHE A 33 2.32 3.06 -0.84
N ARG A 34 1.45 4.08 -0.79
CA ARG A 34 0.18 3.94 -0.08
C ARG A 34 -0.73 2.98 -0.84
N THR A 35 -1.15 1.93 -0.15
CA THR A 35 -2.21 1.05 -0.63
C THR A 35 -3.48 1.87 -0.87
N PRO A 36 -4.18 1.67 -2.00
CA PRO A 36 -5.46 2.31 -2.25
C PRO A 36 -6.41 2.08 -1.07
N PRO A 37 -7.12 3.09 -0.55
CA PRO A 37 -7.93 2.94 0.67
C PRO A 37 -8.91 1.76 0.62
N ARG A 38 -9.48 1.47 -0.56
CA ARG A 38 -10.40 0.35 -0.78
C ARG A 38 -9.74 -1.03 -0.70
N VAL A 39 -8.42 -1.11 -0.85
CA VAL A 39 -7.64 -2.36 -0.79
C VAL A 39 -7.14 -2.64 0.63
N VAL A 40 -7.07 -1.62 1.50
CA VAL A 40 -6.60 -1.78 2.88
C VAL A 40 -7.49 -2.78 3.65
N GLY A 41 -6.86 -3.74 4.32
CA GLY A 41 -7.52 -4.78 5.12
C GLY A 41 -7.16 -6.20 4.69
N SER A 42 -7.96 -7.17 5.17
CA SER A 42 -7.74 -8.61 4.94
C SER A 42 -8.58 -9.11 3.76
N TRP A 43 -7.97 -9.98 2.95
CA TRP A 43 -8.51 -10.55 1.73
C TRP A 43 -8.21 -12.03 1.67
N CYS A 44 -9.24 -12.86 1.54
CA CYS A 44 -9.11 -14.30 1.32
C CYS A 44 -9.54 -14.62 -0.11
N GLY A 45 -8.73 -15.37 -0.84
CA GLY A 45 -9.06 -15.73 -2.21
C GLY A 45 -8.58 -17.11 -2.61
N GLY A 46 -8.84 -17.41 -3.87
CA GLY A 46 -8.62 -18.71 -4.46
C GLY A 46 -9.90 -19.51 -4.60
N THR A 47 -10.01 -20.21 -5.72
CA THR A 47 -11.00 -21.28 -5.92
C THR A 47 -10.53 -22.54 -5.19
N ASP A 48 -11.43 -23.48 -4.95
CA ASP A 48 -11.22 -24.77 -4.25
C ASP A 48 -10.10 -25.66 -4.82
N LYS A 49 -9.44 -25.23 -5.90
CA LYS A 49 -8.44 -25.99 -6.68
C LYS A 49 -7.01 -25.45 -6.57
N ALA A 50 -6.80 -24.27 -5.98
CA ALA A 50 -5.48 -23.65 -5.85
C ALA A 50 -5.20 -23.26 -4.39
N PRO A 51 -3.92 -23.16 -3.97
CA PRO A 51 -3.60 -22.75 -2.60
C PRO A 51 -4.20 -21.37 -2.31
N HIS A 52 -5.11 -21.33 -1.33
CA HIS A 52 -5.74 -20.10 -0.86
C HIS A 52 -4.71 -19.20 -0.21
N TRP A 53 -4.43 -18.06 -0.82
CA TRP A 53 -3.65 -17.01 -0.19
C TRP A 53 -4.59 -16.07 0.57
N THR A 54 -4.25 -15.78 1.82
CA THR A 54 -4.80 -14.65 2.56
C THR A 54 -3.82 -13.50 2.48
N TYR A 55 -4.25 -12.36 1.94
CA TYR A 55 -3.49 -11.11 1.91
C TYR A 55 -4.02 -10.15 2.97
N VAL A 56 -3.11 -9.43 3.63
CA VAL A 56 -3.44 -8.32 4.52
C VAL A 56 -2.63 -7.12 4.07
N PHE A 57 -3.30 -6.01 3.71
CA PHE A 57 -2.65 -4.77 3.29
C PHE A 57 -2.87 -3.65 4.31
N GLY A 58 -1.79 -2.98 4.72
CA GLY A 58 -1.78 -1.77 5.52
C GLY A 58 -1.88 -0.51 4.65
N GLY A 59 -2.38 0.60 5.21
CA GLY A 59 -2.57 1.85 4.45
C GLY A 59 -1.27 2.54 4.00
N ASP A 60 -0.14 2.16 4.58
CA ASP A 60 1.19 2.65 4.26
C ASP A 60 1.92 1.81 3.20
N GLY A 61 1.27 0.76 2.69
CA GLY A 61 1.85 -0.15 1.69
C GLY A 61 2.37 -1.45 2.26
N GLN A 62 2.40 -1.63 3.59
CA GLN A 62 2.82 -2.90 4.15
C GLN A 62 1.87 -4.02 3.72
N TYR A 63 2.39 -5.21 3.49
CA TYR A 63 1.57 -6.39 3.28
C TYR A 63 2.11 -7.61 4.01
N VAL A 64 1.21 -8.53 4.29
CA VAL A 64 1.50 -9.90 4.69
C VAL A 64 0.64 -10.81 3.84
N ARG A 65 1.21 -11.88 3.29
CA ARG A 65 0.42 -12.95 2.66
C ARG A 65 0.79 -14.30 3.22
N ARG A 66 -0.20 -15.18 3.37
CA ARG A 66 0.01 -16.56 3.86
C ARG A 66 -0.91 -17.52 3.13
N ASN A 67 -0.42 -18.73 2.87
CA ASN A 67 -1.25 -19.83 2.40
C ASN A 67 -1.85 -20.61 3.58
N ALA A 68 -2.74 -21.57 3.28
CA ALA A 68 -3.38 -22.42 4.29
C ALA A 68 -2.38 -23.23 5.15
N SER A 69 -1.20 -23.56 4.60
CA SER A 69 -0.13 -24.26 5.33
C SER A 69 0.69 -23.34 6.24
N GLY A 70 0.34 -22.05 6.33
CA GLY A 70 1.04 -21.06 7.13
C GLY A 70 2.32 -20.50 6.51
N GLN A 71 2.68 -20.94 5.30
CA GLN A 71 3.82 -20.39 4.56
C GLN A 71 3.44 -19.05 3.96
N GLY A 72 4.38 -18.10 3.97
CA GLY A 72 4.10 -16.77 3.49
C GLY A 72 5.29 -15.85 3.50
N ASP A 73 5.05 -14.61 3.08
CA ASP A 73 6.01 -13.53 3.06
C ASP A 73 5.33 -12.22 3.46
N SER A 74 6.15 -11.22 3.74
CA SER A 74 5.71 -9.87 4.10
C SER A 74 6.68 -8.85 3.52
N GLY A 75 6.20 -7.65 3.27
CA GLY A 75 7.01 -6.58 2.70
C GLY A 75 6.17 -5.37 2.33
N MET A 76 6.53 -4.72 1.23
CA MET A 76 5.80 -3.57 0.69
C MET A 76 5.08 -3.94 -0.59
N ALA A 77 3.80 -3.59 -0.70
CA ALA A 77 3.00 -3.70 -1.89
C ALA A 77 2.86 -2.31 -2.53
N ARG A 78 3.44 -2.16 -3.72
CA ARG A 78 3.28 -0.96 -4.55
C ARG A 78 2.13 -1.20 -5.52
N PHE A 79 1.17 -0.28 -5.51
CA PHE A 79 0.04 -0.31 -6.44
C PHE A 79 0.21 0.82 -7.46
N ASP A 80 0.19 0.46 -8.75
CA ASP A 80 -0.03 1.41 -9.84
C ASP A 80 -1.38 1.11 -10.54
N SER A 81 -1.71 1.80 -11.62
CA SER A 81 -3.03 1.68 -12.25
C SER A 81 -3.33 0.32 -12.87
N ALA A 82 -2.32 -0.53 -13.09
CA ALA A 82 -2.50 -1.84 -13.73
C ALA A 82 -1.84 -2.99 -12.96
N GLN A 83 -0.79 -2.70 -12.19
CA GLN A 83 0.08 -3.68 -11.57
C GLN A 83 0.20 -3.45 -10.06
N MET A 84 0.22 -4.54 -9.32
CA MET A 84 0.61 -4.61 -7.93
C MET A 84 1.97 -5.30 -7.87
N THR A 85 2.98 -4.61 -7.35
CA THR A 85 4.33 -5.14 -7.18
C THR A 85 4.62 -5.40 -5.71
N LEU A 86 4.93 -6.65 -5.37
CA LEU A 86 5.40 -7.05 -4.05
C LEU A 86 6.92 -6.87 -3.97
N ILE A 87 7.36 -6.21 -2.89
CA ILE A 87 8.74 -5.86 -2.61
C ILE A 87 9.11 -6.50 -1.28
N VAL A 88 10.05 -7.45 -1.31
CA VAL A 88 10.57 -8.15 -0.14
C VAL A 88 12.04 -7.76 0.00
N ASP A 89 12.46 -7.38 1.21
CA ASP A 89 13.81 -6.89 1.50
C ASP A 89 14.30 -5.78 0.54
N GLY A 90 13.38 -4.88 0.17
CA GLY A 90 13.64 -3.75 -0.73
C GLY A 90 13.80 -4.11 -2.20
N ARG A 91 13.58 -5.39 -2.59
CA ARG A 91 13.67 -5.84 -3.98
C ARG A 91 12.29 -6.23 -4.52
N PRO A 92 11.90 -5.77 -5.73
CA PRO A 92 10.68 -6.26 -6.37
C PRO A 92 10.85 -7.75 -6.66
N VAL A 93 9.97 -8.57 -6.08
CA VAL A 93 10.02 -10.01 -6.24
C VAL A 93 8.95 -10.51 -7.19
N ILE A 94 7.77 -9.88 -7.18
CA ILE A 94 6.63 -10.33 -7.99
C ILE A 94 5.75 -9.15 -8.38
N SER A 95 5.30 -9.10 -9.64
CA SER A 95 4.28 -8.16 -10.13
C SER A 95 3.07 -8.92 -10.66
N TYR A 96 1.89 -8.43 -10.31
CA TYR A 96 0.61 -9.02 -10.68
C TYR A 96 -0.31 -7.97 -11.31
N PRO A 97 -1.08 -8.30 -12.35
CA PRO A 97 -2.22 -7.47 -12.71
C PRO A 97 -3.20 -7.45 -11.54
N TRP A 98 -3.77 -6.29 -11.25
CA TRP A 98 -4.78 -6.16 -10.20
C TRP A 98 -5.96 -5.29 -10.62
N SER A 99 -7.11 -5.54 -10.01
CA SER A 99 -8.29 -4.68 -10.15
C SER A 99 -9.23 -4.83 -8.97
N MET A 100 -10.16 -3.89 -8.82
CA MET A 100 -11.21 -3.91 -7.80
C MET A 100 -12.58 -3.87 -8.48
N TYR A 101 -13.49 -4.70 -8.00
CA TYR A 101 -14.88 -4.72 -8.42
C TYR A 101 -15.79 -4.64 -7.18
N SER A 102 -16.93 -3.98 -7.29
CA SER A 102 -17.94 -3.98 -6.23
C SER A 102 -19.11 -4.83 -6.69
N ASP A 103 -19.31 -5.96 -6.02
CA ASP A 103 -20.44 -6.85 -6.24
C ASP A 103 -21.57 -6.50 -5.24
N PRO A 104 -22.83 -6.41 -5.68
CA PRO A 104 -23.95 -6.05 -4.81
C PRO A 104 -24.27 -7.11 -3.75
N THR A 105 -23.83 -8.35 -3.93
CA THR A 105 -24.09 -9.48 -3.03
C THR A 105 -22.90 -9.78 -2.14
N LEU A 106 -21.69 -9.79 -2.72
CA LEU A 106 -20.46 -10.17 -2.04
C LEU A 106 -19.68 -8.98 -1.46
N GLY A 107 -20.04 -7.75 -1.86
CA GLY A 107 -19.30 -6.55 -1.52
C GLY A 107 -18.07 -6.35 -2.40
N ASP A 108 -17.05 -5.70 -1.87
CA ASP A 108 -15.82 -5.44 -2.61
C ASP A 108 -15.04 -6.74 -2.88
N LEU A 109 -14.67 -6.95 -4.15
CA LEU A 109 -13.83 -8.02 -4.66
C LEU A 109 -12.50 -7.43 -5.14
N LEU A 110 -11.42 -8.03 -4.68
CA LEU A 110 -10.06 -7.73 -5.14
C LEU A 110 -9.63 -8.84 -6.10
N TYR A 111 -9.17 -8.46 -7.29
CA TYR A 111 -8.58 -9.40 -8.24
C TYR A 111 -7.07 -9.21 -8.27
N ILE A 112 -6.33 -10.28 -8.04
CA ILE A 112 -4.86 -10.32 -8.17
C ILE A 112 -4.53 -11.55 -9.02
N ASP A 113 -3.80 -11.33 -10.11
CA ASP A 113 -3.34 -12.42 -11.00
C ASP A 113 -4.48 -13.30 -11.55
N GLY A 114 -5.63 -12.69 -11.82
CA GLY A 114 -6.83 -13.40 -12.31
C GLY A 114 -7.62 -14.17 -11.24
N PHE A 115 -7.17 -14.17 -9.98
CA PHE A 115 -7.93 -14.75 -8.87
C PHE A 115 -8.71 -13.68 -8.12
N SER A 116 -9.95 -13.99 -7.74
CA SER A 116 -10.76 -13.14 -6.87
C SER A 116 -10.50 -13.40 -5.40
N TYR A 117 -10.59 -12.34 -4.62
CA TYR A 117 -10.45 -12.32 -3.18
C TYR A 117 -11.61 -11.53 -2.58
N VAL A 118 -12.21 -12.09 -1.53
CA VAL A 118 -13.28 -11.47 -0.73
C VAL A 118 -12.70 -10.94 0.58
N ARG A 119 -13.39 -9.99 1.20
CA ARG A 119 -13.01 -9.45 2.51
C ARG A 119 -13.00 -10.56 3.59
N GLY A 120 -11.93 -10.62 4.37
CA GLY A 120 -11.80 -11.54 5.51
C GLY A 120 -10.56 -12.42 5.47
N LYS A 121 -10.63 -13.56 6.15
CA LYS A 121 -9.56 -14.58 6.25
C LYS A 121 -10.13 -15.93 5.79
N CYS A 122 -9.28 -16.76 5.20
CA CYS A 122 -9.67 -18.13 4.90
C CYS A 122 -9.78 -18.92 6.22
N SER A 123 -10.87 -19.69 6.36
CA SER A 123 -11.19 -20.51 7.54
C SER A 123 -10.47 -21.86 7.52
#